data_AF-A0A940L7H8-F1
#
_entry.id   AF-A0A940L7H8-F1
#
_cell.length_a   1.000
_cell.length_b   1.000
_cell.length_c   1.000
_cell.angle_alpha   90.00
_cell.angle_beta   90.00
_cell.angle_gamma   90.00
#
_symmetry.space_group_name_H-M   'P 1'
#
loop_
_entity.id
_entity.type
_entity.pdbx_description
1 polymer ?
#
loop_
_entity_poly.entity_id
_entity_poly.type
_entity_poly.pdbx_seq_one_letter_code
_entity_poly.pdbx_strand_id
1 'polypeptide(L)' 'IRFHWSHAPKDEFFEFAIEKSEVTNQTILVIKDFAEKKEIKDQSMLWDHQVKDLFHRLGN' A
#
# COMPACT_ATOMS: atom_id res chain seq x y z
N ILE A 1 -1.40 -8.14 6.30
CA ILE A 1 -0.34 -9.05 5.81
C ILE A 1 0.93 -8.24 5.65
N ARG A 2 2.07 -8.72 6.17
CA ARG A 2 3.39 -8.09 6.05
C ARG A 2 4.31 -8.97 5.23
N PHE A 3 4.99 -8.37 4.26
CA PHE A 3 6.02 -8.97 3.45
C PHE A 3 7.34 -8.30 3.80
N HIS A 4 8.41 -9.08 3.82
CA HIS A 4 9.75 -8.58 4.09
C HIS A 4 10.68 -9.10 3.02
N TRP A 5 11.45 -8.20 2.42
CA TRP A 5 12.42 -8.57 1.40
C TRP A 5 13.62 -9.24 2.06
N SER A 6 14.05 -10.41 1.58
CA SER A 6 15.14 -11.18 2.20
C SER A 6 16.47 -10.43 2.32
N HIS A 7 16.64 -9.36 1.54
CA HIS A 7 17.86 -8.56 1.47
C HIS A 7 17.68 -7.15 2.08
N ALA A 8 16.50 -6.82 2.61
CA ALA A 8 16.24 -5.52 3.21
C ALA A 8 16.47 -5.54 4.74
N PRO A 9 16.70 -4.38 5.37
CA PRO A 9 16.75 -4.26 6.82
C PRO A 9 15.46 -4.74 7.48
N LYS A 10 15.53 -5.33 8.67
CA LYS A 10 14.35 -5.88 9.39
C LYS A 10 13.23 -4.87 9.60
N ASP A 11 13.57 -3.58 9.64
CA ASP A 11 12.62 -2.49 9.86
C ASP A 11 11.92 -2.05 8.56
N GLU A 12 12.38 -2.55 7.42
CA GLU A 12 11.80 -2.32 6.09
C GLU A 12 10.90 -3.48 5.70
N PHE A 13 9.61 -3.18 5.55
CA PHE A 13 8.60 -4.17 5.23
C PHE A 13 7.49 -3.55 4.38
N PHE A 14 6.86 -4.40 3.61
CA PHE A 14 5.72 -4.02 2.80
C PHE A 14 4.44 -4.58 3.43
N GLU A 15 3.47 -3.72 3.78
CA GLU A 15 2.25 -4.13 4.49
C GLU A 15 0.97 -3.77 3.71
N PHE A 16 0.06 -4.73 3.62
CA PHE A 16 -1.35 -4.50 3.30
C PHE A 16 -2.20 -4.78 4.55
N ALA A 17 -2.91 -3.78 5.03
CA ALA A 17 -3.90 -3.93 6.09
C ALA A 17 -5.28 -3.53 5.59
N ILE A 18 -6.28 -4.35 5.88
CA ILE A 18 -7.68 -4.04 5.60
C ILE A 18 -8.33 -3.74 6.94
N GLU A 19 -8.82 -2.53 7.09
CA GLU A 19 -9.50 -2.05 8.28
C GLU A 19 -10.95 -1.74 7.94
N LYS A 20 -11.83 -1.85 8.94
CA LYS A 20 -13.23 -1.50 8.78
C LYS A 20 -13.55 -0.37 9.74
N SER A 21 -13.90 0.79 9.20
CA SER A 21 -14.32 1.94 10.00
C SER A 21 -15.61 1.60 10.73
N GLU A 22 -15.61 1.63 12.06
CA GLU A 22 -16.82 1.36 12.86
C GLU A 22 -17.87 2.46 12.71
N VAL A 23 -17.43 3.70 12.44
CA VAL A 23 -18.32 4.87 12.34
C VAL A 23 -18.98 4.95 10.95
N THR A 24 -18.21 4.73 9.88
CA THR A 24 -18.69 4.88 8.49
C THR A 24 -19.02 3.54 7.83
N ASN A 25 -18.69 2.41 8.48
CA ASN A 25 -18.83 1.05 7.96
C ASN A 25 -18.08 0.80 6.63
N GLN A 26 -17.12 1.67 6.30
CA GLN A 26 -16.31 1.57 5.08
C GLN A 26 -15.12 0.65 5.29
N THR A 27 -14.78 -0.11 4.24
CA THR A 27 -13.54 -0.90 4.17
C THR A 27 -12.40 0.00 3.70
N ILE A 28 -11.36 0.10 4.51
CA ILE A 28 -10.17 0.91 4.28
C ILE A 28 -9.01 -0.04 3.97
N LEU A 29 -8.33 0.19 2.85
CA LEU A 29 -7.06 -0.49 2.54
C LEU A 29 -5.91 0.44 2.90
N VAL A 30 -5.08 0.03 3.84
CA VAL A 30 -3.86 0.71 4.24
C VAL A 30 -2.66 -0.02 3.61
N ILE A 31 -1.87 0.71 2.83
CA ILE A 31 -0.65 0.21 2.19
C ILE A 31 0.53 0.94 2.82
N LYS A 32 1.53 0.20 3.32
CA LYS A 32 2.79 0.78 3.81
C LYS A 32 3.93 0.20 3.00
N ASP A 33 4.73 1.11 2.44
CA ASP A 33 5.91 0.81 1.64
C ASP A 33 7.04 1.76 2.05
N PHE A 34 8.28 1.32 1.88
CA PHE A 34 9.47 2.10 2.17
C PHE A 34 10.24 2.33 0.87
N ALA A 35 10.73 3.55 0.69
CA ALA A 35 11.50 3.91 -0.49
C ALA A 35 12.58 4.92 -0.11
N GLU A 36 13.70 4.90 -0.83
CA GLU A 36 14.71 5.95 -0.69
C GLU A 36 14.15 7.31 -1.12
N LYS A 37 14.68 8.40 -0.55
CA LYS A 37 14.21 9.77 -0.83
C LYS A 37 14.14 10.12 -2.32
N LYS A 38 15.05 9.57 -3.12
CA LYS A 38 15.11 9.78 -4.58
C LYS A 38 14.00 9.02 -5.32
N GLU A 39 13.53 7.91 -4.77
CA GLU A 39 12.57 6.99 -5.38
C GLU A 39 11.14 7.24 -4.92
N ILE A 40 10.94 7.98 -3.81
CA ILE A 40 9.60 8.31 -3.29
C ILE A 40 8.68 8.83 -4.39
N LYS A 41 9.15 9.74 -5.24
CA LYS A 41 8.32 10.32 -6.30
C LYS A 41 7.81 9.27 -7.29
N ASP A 42 8.71 8.41 -7.75
CA ASP A 42 8.39 7.41 -8.75
C ASP A 42 7.52 6.29 -8.15
N GLN A 43 7.82 5.89 -6.91
CA GLN A 43 7.02 4.92 -6.16
C GLN A 43 5.62 5.43 -5.84
N SER A 44 5.46 6.71 -5.47
CA SER A 44 4.14 7.33 -5.28
C SER A 44 3.31 7.28 -6.57
N MET A 45 3.91 7.62 -7.72
CA MET A 45 3.20 7.55 -9.00
C MET A 45 2.79 6.12 -9.35
N LEU A 46 3.68 5.15 -9.11
CA LEU A 46 3.37 3.73 -9.32
C LEU A 46 2.20 3.28 -8.43
N TRP A 47 2.21 3.65 -7.15
CA TRP A 47 1.14 3.33 -6.22
C TRP A 47 -0.18 3.97 -6.60
N ASP A 48 -0.20 5.23 -7.04
CA ASP A 48 -1.41 5.90 -7.52
C ASP A 48 -2.04 5.15 -8.69
N HIS A 49 -1.21 4.70 -9.64
CA HIS A 49 -1.66 3.88 -10.77
C HIS A 49 -2.20 2.52 -10.32
N GLN A 50 -1.47 1.80 -9.47
CA GLN A 50 -1.89 0.47 -8.99
C GLN A 50 -3.17 0.54 -8.16
N VAL A 51 -3.31 1.55 -7.29
CA VAL A 51 -4.52 1.76 -6.49
C VAL A 51 -5.69 2.11 -7.39
N LYS A 52 -5.49 2.96 -8.40
CA LYS A 52 -6.54 3.28 -9.38
C LYS A 52 -7.00 2.03 -10.15
N ASP A 53 -6.06 1.21 -10.60
CA ASP A 53 -6.37 -0.05 -11.29
C ASP A 53 -7.06 -1.05 -10.36
N LEU A 54 -6.65 -1.11 -9.09
CA LEU A 54 -7.29 -1.93 -8.06
C LEU A 54 -8.76 -1.49 -7.87
N PHE A 55 -9.02 -0.19 -7.69
CA PHE A 55 -10.39 0.32 -7.60
C PHE A 55 -11.19 0.02 -8.86
N HIS A 56 -10.59 0.18 -10.04
CA HIS A 56 -11.26 -0.15 -11.30
C HIS A 56 -11.65 -1.65 -11.39
N ARG A 57 -10.80 -2.55 -10.87
CA ARG A 57 -11.07 -4.00 -10.82
C ARG A 57 -12.06 -4.40 -9.73
N LEU A 58 -12.09 -3.66 -8.62
CA LEU A 58 -12.99 -3.91 -7.49
C LEU A 58 -14.44 -3.43 -7.74
N GLY A 59 -14.69 -2.64 -8.80
CA GLY A 59 -16.04 -2.25 -9.28
C GLY A 59 -16.14 -0.74 -9.58
N ASN A 60 -17.05 -0.20 -10.41
CA ASN A 60 -18.36 -0.62 -10.92
C ASN A 60 -19.07 -1.77 -10.19
#